data_AF-A0A7S3FW61-F1
#
_entry.id   AF-A0A7S3FW61-F1
#
_cell.length_a   1.000
_cell.length_b   1.000
_cell.length_c   1.000
_cell.angle_alpha   90.00
_cell.angle_beta   90.00
_cell.angle_gamma   90.00
#
_symmetry.space_group_name_H-M   'P 1'
#
loop_
_entity.id
_entity.type
_entity.pdbx_description
1 polymer ?
#
loop_
_entity_poly.entity_id
_entity_poly.type
_entity_poly.pdbx_seq_one_letter_code
_entity_poly.pdbx_strand_id
1 'polypeptide(L)'
;MLLWVNCMNHFRKGLLGLTLYNPEAKKWGQAHTQGAFVFAMWIYKNQKSKIVDFEIVGDNEDFLIHLDQALLVSEGKDLIRQLLIVLQTYKSSGNSERGEKFYNDYSEVSDFFLKVREIVQKKKKPRRIELNNNLVRYNDKVIEPRCYPESLEGIILSFQDRFHFNKDFYSQMKSEWDKFKSELRV
;
A
#
# COMPACT_ATOMS: atom_id res chain seq x y z
N MET A 1 -0.09 19.01 14.50
CA MET A 1 -1.08 18.70 13.45
C MET A 1 -0.53 17.76 12.37
N LEU A 2 0.54 18.12 11.62
CA LEU A 2 1.05 17.29 10.51
C LEU A 2 1.57 15.90 10.94
N LEU A 3 2.30 15.81 12.06
CA LEU A 3 2.80 14.52 12.59
C LEU A 3 1.64 13.54 12.84
N TRP A 4 0.59 14.01 13.52
CA TRP A 4 -0.58 13.19 13.83
C TRP A 4 -1.26 12.67 12.57
N VAL A 5 -1.49 13.55 11.57
CA VAL A 5 -2.12 13.16 10.30
C VAL A 5 -1.27 12.13 9.56
N ASN A 6 0.05 12.33 9.51
CA ASN A 6 0.96 11.39 8.86
C ASN A 6 0.97 10.03 9.57
N CYS A 7 1.05 9.99 10.89
CA CYS A 7 1.00 8.75 11.66
C CYS A 7 -0.34 8.05 11.54
N MET A 8 -1.47 8.77 11.65
CA MET A 8 -2.81 8.22 11.46
C MET A 8 -2.98 7.62 10.06
N ASN A 9 -2.54 8.33 9.02
CA ASN A 9 -2.55 7.81 7.65
C ASN A 9 -1.71 6.54 7.51
N HIS A 10 -0.57 6.46 8.21
CA HIS A 10 0.29 5.28 8.20
C HIS A 10 -0.36 4.09 8.92
N PHE A 11 -0.94 4.30 10.11
CA PHE A 11 -1.69 3.27 10.83
C PHE A 11 -2.88 2.75 10.00
N ARG A 12 -3.67 3.67 9.44
CA ARG A 12 -4.78 3.34 8.53
C ARG A 12 -4.29 2.54 7.32
N LYS A 13 -3.15 2.90 6.71
CA LYS A 13 -2.56 2.14 5.60
C LYS A 13 -2.17 0.72 6.01
N GLY A 14 -1.60 0.54 7.21
CA GLY A 14 -1.26 -0.78 7.75
C GLY A 14 -2.50 -1.66 7.91
N LEU A 15 -3.55 -1.14 8.53
CA LEU A 15 -4.77 -1.91 8.78
C LEU A 15 -5.57 -2.19 7.50
N LEU A 16 -5.73 -1.21 6.61
CA LEU A 16 -6.38 -1.47 5.32
C LEU A 16 -5.57 -2.44 4.44
N GLY A 17 -4.25 -2.42 4.64
CA GLY A 17 -3.28 -3.31 4.01
C GLY A 17 -3.43 -4.78 4.39
N LEU A 18 -4.11 -5.11 5.48
CA LEU A 18 -4.37 -6.50 5.90
C LEU A 18 -5.08 -7.33 4.84
N THR A 19 -5.82 -6.68 3.92
CA THR A 19 -6.43 -7.35 2.76
C THR A 19 -5.41 -7.98 1.80
N LEU A 20 -4.15 -7.55 1.88
CA LEU A 20 -3.02 -8.08 1.11
C LEU A 20 -2.20 -9.11 1.90
N TYR A 21 -2.59 -9.44 3.13
CA TYR A 21 -2.04 -10.56 3.89
C TYR A 21 -2.83 -11.83 3.60
N ASN A 22 -2.11 -12.91 3.28
CA ASN A 22 -2.64 -14.27 3.17
C ASN A 22 -2.46 -14.99 4.51
N PRO A 23 -3.55 -15.29 5.26
CA PRO A 23 -3.47 -15.96 6.55
C PRO A 23 -2.99 -17.40 6.48
N GLU A 24 -3.35 -18.15 5.43
CA GLU A 24 -2.96 -19.56 5.26
C GLU A 24 -1.45 -19.69 5.02
N ALA A 25 -0.92 -18.86 4.12
CA ALA A 25 0.51 -18.83 3.79
C ALA A 25 1.35 -17.97 4.76
N LYS A 26 0.69 -17.30 5.72
CA LYS A 26 1.26 -16.29 6.62
C LYS A 26 2.14 -15.26 5.90
N LYS A 27 1.73 -14.83 4.71
CA LYS A 27 2.55 -14.03 3.79
C LYS A 27 1.88 -12.71 3.42
N TRP A 28 2.66 -11.63 3.48
CA TRP A 28 2.27 -10.33 2.95
C TRP A 28 2.49 -10.27 1.44
N GLY A 29 1.48 -9.84 0.69
CA GLY A 29 1.53 -9.64 -0.76
C GLY A 29 2.03 -8.26 -1.19
N GLN A 30 2.24 -7.32 -0.27
CA GLN A 30 2.70 -5.97 -0.59
C GLN A 30 3.56 -5.37 0.54
N ALA A 31 4.80 -5.02 0.19
CA ALA A 31 5.83 -4.62 1.15
C ALA A 31 5.53 -3.30 1.89
N HIS A 32 4.91 -2.32 1.23
CA HIS A 32 4.61 -1.02 1.82
C HIS A 32 3.49 -1.08 2.86
N THR A 33 2.50 -1.96 2.70
CA THR A 33 1.43 -2.19 3.67
C THR A 33 1.92 -3.02 4.83
N GLN A 34 2.80 -3.99 4.58
CA GLN A 34 3.50 -4.72 5.63
C GLN A 34 4.34 -3.76 6.49
N GLY A 35 5.15 -2.89 5.87
CA GLY A 35 5.91 -1.88 6.59
C GLY A 35 5.05 -0.92 7.40
N ALA A 36 3.89 -0.54 6.88
CA ALA A 36 2.95 0.31 7.62
C ALA A 36 2.30 -0.41 8.80
N PHE A 37 2.04 -1.72 8.67
CA PHE A 37 1.58 -2.55 9.77
C PHE A 37 2.68 -2.75 10.82
N VAL A 38 3.93 -3.00 10.41
CA VAL A 38 5.10 -3.05 11.32
C VAL A 38 5.25 -1.77 12.10
N PHE A 39 5.10 -0.61 11.45
CA PHE A 39 5.11 0.68 12.15
C PHE A 39 4.00 0.80 13.19
N ALA A 40 2.77 0.41 12.83
CA ALA A 40 1.64 0.39 13.76
C ALA A 40 1.91 -0.52 14.97
N MET A 41 2.39 -1.74 14.71
CA MET A 41 2.68 -2.73 15.74
C MET A 41 3.86 -2.32 16.61
N TRP A 42 4.88 -1.66 16.06
CA TRP A 42 5.99 -1.13 16.83
C TRP A 42 5.51 -0.14 17.88
N ILE A 43 4.70 0.85 17.50
CA ILE A 43 4.16 1.82 18.46
C ILE A 43 3.22 1.12 19.45
N TYR A 44 2.26 0.35 18.96
CA TYR A 44 1.28 -0.33 19.80
C TYR A 44 1.89 -1.28 20.84
N LYS A 45 2.92 -2.05 20.48
CA LYS A 45 3.55 -3.04 21.37
C LYS A 45 4.59 -2.43 22.32
N ASN A 46 5.20 -1.29 21.99
CA ASN A 46 6.29 -0.69 22.79
C ASN A 46 5.88 0.58 23.54
N GLN A 47 4.64 1.04 23.36
CA GLN A 47 4.11 2.17 24.12
C GLN A 47 4.01 1.84 25.61
N LYS A 48 4.40 2.80 26.45
CA LYS A 48 4.23 2.81 27.90
C LYS A 48 2.91 3.48 28.27
N SER A 49 2.57 4.56 27.57
CA SER A 49 1.27 5.23 27.66
C SER A 49 0.39 4.77 26.50
N LYS A 50 -0.94 4.96 26.60
CA LYS A 50 -1.88 4.56 25.53
C LYS A 50 -1.84 5.55 24.35
N ILE A 51 -0.75 5.54 23.57
CA ILE A 51 -0.57 6.39 22.37
C ILE A 51 -1.56 5.98 21.28
N VAL A 52 -1.62 4.69 20.96
CA VAL A 52 -2.47 4.12 19.93
C VAL A 52 -3.22 2.90 20.46
N ASP A 53 -4.47 2.77 20.06
CA ASP A 53 -5.27 1.59 20.35
C ASP A 53 -6.23 1.28 19.19
N PHE A 54 -6.68 0.04 19.15
CA PHE A 54 -7.55 -0.45 18.09
C PHE A 54 -8.78 -1.11 18.71
N GLU A 55 -9.95 -0.73 18.21
CA GLU A 55 -11.22 -1.21 18.76
C GLU A 55 -12.10 -1.69 17.62
N ILE A 56 -12.73 -2.86 17.77
CA ILE A 56 -13.79 -3.31 16.88
C ILE A 56 -15.13 -2.86 17.48
N VAL A 57 -15.97 -2.22 16.68
CA VAL A 57 -17.23 -1.61 17.10
C VAL A 57 -18.40 -2.08 16.25
N GLY A 58 -19.62 -1.87 16.75
CA GLY A 58 -20.86 -2.21 16.05
C GLY A 58 -20.94 -3.70 15.71
N ASP A 59 -20.77 -4.58 16.71
CA ASP A 59 -20.90 -6.04 16.56
C ASP A 59 -20.04 -6.67 15.44
N ASN A 60 -18.79 -6.19 15.31
CA ASN A 60 -17.83 -6.58 14.25
C ASN A 60 -18.17 -6.06 12.85
N GLU A 61 -18.88 -4.94 12.76
CA GLU A 61 -19.11 -4.25 11.48
C GLU A 61 -18.09 -3.16 11.18
N ASP A 62 -17.44 -2.58 12.19
CA ASP A 62 -16.41 -1.54 11.98
C ASP A 62 -15.24 -1.64 12.96
N PHE A 63 -14.23 -0.81 12.74
CA PHE A 63 -13.14 -0.61 13.70
C PHE A 63 -12.71 0.85 13.79
N LEU A 64 -12.17 1.22 14.94
CA LEU A 64 -11.61 2.54 15.23
C LEU A 64 -10.10 2.44 15.45
N ILE A 65 -9.39 3.48 15.03
CA ILE A 65 -7.99 3.72 15.39
C ILE A 65 -7.98 4.92 16.33
N HIS A 66 -7.68 4.67 17.59
CA HIS A 66 -7.55 5.70 18.61
C HIS A 66 -6.10 6.17 18.62
N LEU A 67 -5.86 7.47 18.47
CA LEU A 67 -4.50 8.03 18.46
C LEU A 67 -4.46 9.30 19.31
N ASP A 68 -3.79 9.21 20.46
CA ASP A 68 -3.57 10.35 21.34
C ASP A 68 -2.47 11.26 20.77
N GLN A 69 -2.85 12.50 20.47
CA GLN A 69 -1.95 13.48 19.87
C GLN A 69 -0.85 13.95 20.82
N ALA A 70 -1.15 14.11 22.11
CA ALA A 70 -0.19 14.59 23.09
C ALA A 70 0.88 13.53 23.34
N LEU A 71 0.46 12.28 23.54
CA LEU A 71 1.35 11.14 23.76
C LEU A 71 2.16 10.78 22.50
N LEU A 72 1.60 10.95 21.30
CA LEU A 72 2.36 10.78 20.07
C LEU A 72 3.51 11.79 19.96
N VAL A 73 3.30 13.03 20.41
CA VAL A 73 4.31 14.09 20.35
C VAL A 73 5.39 13.91 21.41
N SER A 74 5.02 13.43 22.61
CA SER A 74 5.96 13.21 23.71
C SER A 74 6.68 11.87 23.59
N GLU A 75 5.95 10.76 23.73
CA GLU A 75 6.49 9.41 23.78
C GLU A 75 6.63 8.79 22.38
N GLY A 76 5.64 9.00 21.50
CA GLY A 76 5.60 8.38 20.18
C GLY A 76 6.80 8.76 19.31
N LYS A 77 7.29 10.00 19.38
CA LYS A 77 8.52 10.42 18.67
C LYS A 77 9.73 9.59 19.06
N ASP A 78 9.89 9.27 20.34
CA ASP A 78 11.00 8.47 20.81
C ASP A 78 10.89 7.01 20.35
N LEU A 79 9.68 6.45 20.32
CA LEU A 79 9.46 5.13 19.75
C LEU A 79 9.79 5.12 18.25
N ILE A 80 9.37 6.14 17.49
CA ILE A 80 9.71 6.25 16.06
C ILE A 80 11.23 6.33 15.87
N ARG A 81 11.92 7.14 16.69
CA ARG A 81 13.39 7.24 16.67
C ARG A 81 14.05 5.87 16.91
N GLN A 82 13.59 5.13 17.92
CA GLN A 82 14.12 3.80 18.24
C GLN A 82 13.91 2.81 17.09
N LEU A 83 12.73 2.79 16.47
CA LEU A 83 12.45 1.94 15.30
C LEU A 83 13.46 2.19 14.17
N LEU A 84 13.70 3.47 13.85
CA LEU A 84 14.61 3.85 12.77
C LEU A 84 16.06 3.45 13.08
N ILE A 85 16.51 3.60 14.33
CA ILE A 85 17.84 3.15 14.76
C ILE A 85 17.97 1.64 14.61
N VAL A 86 16.99 0.86 15.05
CA VAL A 86 17.00 -0.61 14.94
C VAL A 86 17.06 -1.05 13.48
N LEU A 87 16.17 -0.52 12.64
CA LEU A 87 16.13 -0.84 11.20
C LEU A 87 17.45 -0.49 10.51
N GLN A 88 17.98 0.71 10.78
CA GLN A 88 19.24 1.15 10.17
C GLN A 88 20.43 0.32 10.65
N THR A 89 20.44 -0.09 11.93
CA THR A 89 21.50 -0.94 12.48
C THR A 89 21.55 -2.30 11.80
N TYR A 90 20.40 -2.98 11.64
CA TYR A 90 20.36 -4.27 10.94
C TYR A 90 20.71 -4.14 9.46
N LYS A 91 20.21 -3.08 8.80
CA LYS A 91 20.54 -2.81 7.40
C LYS A 91 22.04 -2.56 7.19
N SER A 92 22.65 -1.68 8.00
CA SER A 92 24.06 -1.31 7.86
C SER A 92 25.03 -2.42 8.25
N SER A 93 24.66 -3.28 9.21
CA SER A 93 25.49 -4.42 9.61
C SER A 93 25.32 -5.65 8.71
N GLY A 94 24.34 -5.66 7.81
CA GLY A 94 24.02 -6.83 6.99
C GLY A 94 23.51 -8.03 7.80
N ASN A 95 23.08 -7.83 9.05
CA ASN A 95 22.61 -8.91 9.91
C ASN A 95 21.18 -9.33 9.54
N SER A 96 21.08 -10.17 8.52
CA SER A 96 19.81 -10.65 7.98
C SER A 96 19.00 -11.44 8.99
N GLU A 97 19.64 -12.32 9.76
CA GLU A 97 18.96 -13.17 10.76
C GLU A 97 18.21 -12.34 11.82
N ARG A 98 18.89 -11.37 12.44
CA ARG A 98 18.25 -10.51 13.45
C ARG A 98 17.23 -9.56 12.82
N GLY A 99 17.53 -9.04 11.63
CA GLY A 99 16.62 -8.15 10.90
C GLY A 99 15.31 -8.85 10.51
N GLU A 100 15.40 -10.08 9.99
CA GLU A 100 14.26 -10.89 9.62
C GLU A 100 13.43 -11.28 10.83
N LYS A 101 14.07 -11.76 11.90
CA LYS A 101 13.36 -12.06 13.16
C LYS A 101 12.59 -10.85 13.67
N PHE A 102 13.27 -9.70 13.80
CA PHE A 102 12.63 -8.46 14.22
C PHE A 102 11.43 -8.12 13.33
N TYR A 103 11.60 -8.13 12.01
CA TYR A 103 10.57 -7.70 11.09
C TYR A 103 9.37 -8.65 11.07
N ASN A 104 9.62 -9.97 11.20
CA ASN A 104 8.57 -10.98 11.31
C ASN A 104 7.76 -10.84 12.61
N ASP A 105 8.43 -10.60 13.75
CA ASP A 105 7.76 -10.41 15.05
C ASP A 105 6.78 -9.21 15.05
N TYR A 106 7.08 -8.14 14.29
CA TYR A 106 6.20 -6.97 14.15
C TYR A 106 5.26 -7.02 12.94
N SER A 107 5.46 -7.95 11.99
CA SER A 107 4.57 -8.15 10.85
C SER A 107 3.62 -9.34 11.00
N GLU A 108 3.74 -10.10 12.09
CA GLU A 108 2.78 -11.13 12.48
C GLU A 108 1.39 -10.53 12.73
N VAL A 109 0.37 -11.15 12.14
CA VAL A 109 -1.03 -10.71 12.22
C VAL A 109 -1.76 -11.58 13.24
N SER A 110 -2.14 -11.00 14.37
CA SER A 110 -2.91 -11.69 15.41
C SER A 110 -4.39 -11.87 15.04
N ASP A 111 -5.09 -12.73 15.79
CA ASP A 111 -6.53 -12.99 15.60
C ASP A 111 -7.39 -11.70 15.62
N PHE A 112 -7.03 -10.73 16.46
CA PHE A 112 -7.69 -9.42 16.48
C PHE A 112 -7.58 -8.74 15.10
N PHE A 113 -6.38 -8.70 14.52
CA PHE A 113 -6.18 -8.08 13.20
C PHE A 113 -6.71 -8.95 12.06
N LEU A 114 -6.86 -10.26 12.23
CA LEU A 114 -7.61 -11.10 11.28
C LEU A 114 -9.10 -10.73 11.25
N LYS A 115 -9.72 -10.43 12.39
CA LYS A 115 -11.09 -9.88 12.41
C LYS A 115 -11.18 -8.51 11.75
N VAL A 116 -10.22 -7.61 12.02
CA VAL A 116 -10.12 -6.32 11.31
C VAL A 116 -10.00 -6.53 9.80
N ARG A 117 -9.20 -7.51 9.35
CA ARG A 117 -9.06 -7.85 7.93
C ARG A 117 -10.41 -8.21 7.31
N GLU A 118 -11.23 -9.02 7.97
CA GLU A 118 -12.56 -9.39 7.49
C GLU A 118 -13.46 -8.16 7.32
N ILE A 119 -13.46 -7.25 8.29
CA ILE A 119 -14.20 -5.99 8.24
C ILE A 119 -13.75 -5.14 7.04
N VAL A 120 -12.43 -4.98 6.86
CA VAL A 120 -11.88 -4.22 5.72
C VAL A 120 -12.25 -4.86 4.39
N GLN A 121 -12.24 -6.19 4.29
CA GLN A 121 -12.63 -6.90 3.07
C GLN A 121 -14.10 -6.66 2.72
N LYS A 122 -15.01 -6.74 3.70
CA LYS A 122 -16.43 -6.45 3.51
C LYS A 122 -16.69 -5.02 3.02
N LYS A 123 -15.91 -4.04 3.51
CA LYS A 123 -16.03 -2.63 3.14
C LYS A 123 -15.14 -2.18 1.97
N LYS A 124 -14.43 -3.10 1.32
CA LYS A 124 -13.45 -2.77 0.29
C LYS A 124 -14.14 -2.15 -0.92
N LYS A 125 -13.77 -0.91 -1.24
CA LYS A 125 -14.21 -0.24 -2.47
C LYS A 125 -13.35 -0.69 -3.66
N PRO A 126 -13.91 -0.73 -4.89
CA PRO A 126 -13.11 -0.91 -6.10
C PRO A 126 -11.97 0.11 -6.18
N ARG A 127 -10.82 -0.30 -6.74
CA ARG A 127 -9.71 0.64 -6.96
C ARG A 127 -10.14 1.69 -7.97
N ARG A 128 -9.75 2.94 -7.73
CA ARG A 128 -9.85 4.03 -8.69
C ARG A 128 -9.03 3.67 -9.94
N ILE A 129 -9.59 3.93 -11.11
CA ILE A 129 -8.87 3.94 -12.37
C ILE A 129 -8.57 5.40 -12.70
N GLU A 130 -7.35 5.67 -13.15
CA GLU A 130 -6.89 7.04 -13.44
C GLU A 130 -6.92 7.28 -14.94
N LEU A 131 -7.52 8.41 -15.33
CA LEU A 131 -7.50 8.92 -16.69
C LEU A 131 -6.19 9.68 -16.92
N ASN A 132 -5.46 9.32 -17.97
CA ASN A 132 -4.25 10.03 -18.38
C ASN A 132 -4.48 10.74 -19.72
N ASN A 133 -4.37 12.06 -19.74
CA ASN A 133 -4.42 12.83 -20.99
C ASN A 133 -3.21 12.52 -21.90
N ASN A 134 -3.33 12.84 -23.18
CA ASN A 134 -2.26 12.64 -24.15
C ASN A 134 -1.62 13.99 -24.50
N LEU A 135 -0.38 13.95 -25.01
CA LEU A 135 0.24 15.08 -25.68
C LEU A 135 0.23 14.80 -27.17
N VAL A 136 -0.26 15.75 -27.96
CA VAL A 136 -0.34 15.66 -29.42
C VAL A 136 0.56 16.73 -30.02
N ARG A 137 1.46 16.30 -30.91
CA ARG A 137 2.32 17.20 -31.68
C ARG A 137 1.63 17.53 -32.99
N TYR A 138 1.31 18.80 -33.22
CA TYR A 138 0.71 19.26 -34.48
C TYR A 138 1.75 19.65 -35.51
N ASN A 139 2.88 20.21 -35.07
CA ASN A 139 4.03 20.54 -35.90
C ASN A 139 5.32 20.54 -35.06
N ASP A 140 6.46 20.89 -35.67
CA ASP A 140 7.76 20.84 -34.99
C ASP A 140 7.87 21.75 -33.76
N LYS A 141 7.03 22.78 -33.67
CA LYS A 141 7.06 23.82 -32.63
C LYS A 141 5.89 23.75 -31.65
N VAL A 142 4.83 22.99 -31.96
CA VAL A 142 3.58 22.99 -31.18
C VAL A 142 3.22 21.59 -30.72
N ILE A 143 3.19 21.42 -29.40
CA ILE A 143 2.70 20.24 -28.68
C ILE A 143 1.63 20.72 -27.70
N GLU A 144 0.44 20.13 -27.73
CA GLU A 144 -0.66 20.49 -26.82
C GLU A 144 -1.26 19.26 -26.14
N PRO A 145 -1.84 19.43 -24.94
CA PRO A 145 -2.57 18.36 -24.30
C PRO A 145 -3.90 18.08 -25.01
N ARG A 146 -4.16 16.82 -25.30
CA ARG A 146 -5.49 16.32 -25.64
C ARG A 146 -6.14 15.78 -24.37
N CYS A 147 -7.15 16.51 -23.90
CA CYS A 147 -7.91 16.18 -22.70
C CYS A 147 -9.12 15.29 -23.03
N TYR A 148 -9.43 14.37 -22.12
CA TYR A 148 -10.58 13.46 -22.24
C TYR A 148 -11.54 13.68 -21.07
N PRO A 149 -12.84 13.36 -21.23
CA PRO A 149 -13.80 13.45 -20.13
C PRO A 149 -13.48 12.44 -19.02
N GLU A 150 -13.66 12.82 -17.74
CA GLU A 150 -13.46 11.95 -16.57
C GLU A 150 -14.54 10.84 -16.47
N SER A 151 -14.45 9.88 -17.38
CA SER A 151 -15.42 8.79 -17.59
C SER A 151 -14.69 7.52 -18.02
N LEU A 152 -15.38 6.37 -17.95
CA LEU A 152 -14.81 5.09 -18.43
C LEU A 152 -14.55 5.16 -19.94
N GLU A 153 -15.44 5.80 -20.68
CA GLU A 153 -15.32 6.07 -22.11
C GLU A 153 -14.10 6.96 -22.39
N GLY A 154 -13.91 8.01 -21.60
CA GLY A 154 -12.73 8.88 -21.70
C GLY A 154 -11.42 8.15 -21.46
N ILE A 155 -11.39 7.18 -20.53
CA ILE A 155 -10.22 6.31 -20.34
C ILE A 155 -9.94 5.51 -21.61
N ILE A 156 -10.95 4.85 -22.19
CA ILE A 156 -10.80 4.06 -23.43
C ILE A 156 -10.29 4.93 -24.57
N LEU A 157 -10.90 6.10 -24.78
CA LEU A 157 -10.50 7.06 -25.80
C LEU A 157 -9.05 7.52 -25.59
N SER A 158 -8.64 7.77 -24.34
CA SER A 158 -7.26 8.17 -24.05
C SER A 158 -6.22 7.13 -24.46
N PHE A 159 -6.55 5.84 -24.37
CA PHE A 159 -5.66 4.75 -24.80
C PHE A 159 -5.71 4.53 -26.31
N GLN A 160 -6.90 4.62 -26.91
CA GLN A 160 -7.08 4.53 -28.36
C GLN A 160 -6.24 5.59 -29.10
N ASP A 161 -6.27 6.83 -28.61
CA ASP A 161 -5.52 7.94 -29.20
C ASP A 161 -4.03 7.97 -28.80
N ARG A 162 -3.60 7.13 -27.85
CA ARG A 162 -2.21 7.13 -27.34
C ARG A 162 -1.23 6.50 -28.30
N PHE A 163 -1.65 5.38 -28.91
CA PHE A 163 -0.85 4.61 -29.84
C PHE A 163 -1.68 4.33 -31.08
N HIS A 164 -1.31 4.94 -32.20
CA HIS A 164 -1.89 4.59 -33.48
C HIS A 164 -1.65 3.10 -33.76
N PHE A 165 -2.69 2.41 -34.20
CA PHE A 165 -2.58 0.98 -34.49
C PHE A 165 -1.50 0.75 -35.55
N ASN A 166 -0.51 -0.07 -35.19
CA ASN A 166 0.54 -0.51 -36.09
C ASN A 166 0.49 -2.04 -36.17
N LYS A 167 0.16 -2.55 -37.36
CA LYS A 167 -0.03 -3.99 -37.60
C LYS A 167 1.23 -4.80 -37.34
N ASP A 168 2.40 -4.25 -37.67
CA ASP A 168 3.68 -4.94 -37.48
C ASP A 168 4.02 -5.03 -35.99
N PHE A 169 3.84 -3.93 -35.25
CA PHE A 169 4.02 -3.91 -33.80
C PHE A 169 3.06 -4.88 -33.10
N TYR A 170 1.78 -4.89 -33.49
CA TYR A 170 0.80 -5.84 -32.97
C TYR A 170 1.20 -7.30 -33.25
N SER A 171 1.68 -7.58 -34.46
CA SER A 171 2.13 -8.92 -34.84
C SER A 171 3.36 -9.35 -34.05
N GLN A 172 4.29 -8.44 -33.78
CA GLN A 172 5.44 -8.67 -32.91
C GLN A 172 5.01 -8.98 -31.48
N MET A 173 4.15 -8.14 -30.88
CA MET A 173 3.60 -8.38 -29.54
C MET A 173 2.92 -9.74 -29.44
N LYS A 174 2.12 -10.11 -30.45
CA LYS A 174 1.43 -11.40 -30.48
C LYS A 174 2.42 -12.57 -30.61
N SER A 175 3.46 -12.42 -31.43
CA SER A 175 4.51 -13.44 -31.57
C SER A 175 5.23 -13.67 -30.25
N GLU A 176 5.62 -12.61 -29.54
CA GLU A 176 6.22 -12.74 -28.20
C GLU A 176 5.26 -13.37 -27.19
N TRP A 177 3.98 -12.98 -27.21
CA TRP A 177 2.96 -13.63 -26.38
C TRP A 177 2.87 -15.13 -26.66
N ASP A 178 2.79 -15.52 -27.94
CA ASP A 178 2.64 -16.93 -28.32
C ASP A 178 3.84 -17.80 -27.93
N LYS A 179 5.05 -17.22 -27.87
CA LYS A 179 6.26 -17.89 -27.37
C LYS A 179 6.19 -18.18 -25.87
N PHE A 180 5.74 -17.21 -25.06
CA PHE A 180 5.87 -17.28 -23.60
C PHE A 180 4.59 -17.62 -22.85
N LYS A 181 3.42 -17.64 -23.52
CA LYS A 181 2.12 -17.86 -22.84
C LYS A 181 2.02 -19.17 -22.06
N SER A 182 2.78 -20.22 -22.42
CA SER A 182 2.82 -21.48 -21.67
C SER A 182 3.63 -21.40 -20.37
N GLU A 183 4.54 -20.43 -20.26
CA GLU A 183 5.39 -20.20 -19.08
C GLU A 183 4.76 -19.17 -18.12
N LEU A 184 3.91 -18.29 -18.64
CA LEU A 184 3.13 -17.34 -17.85
C LEU A 184 2.04 -18.06 -17.06
N ARG A 185 2.37 -18.46 -15.82
CA ARG A 185 1.38 -18.86 -14.82
C ARG A 185 0.74 -17.60 -14.24
N VAL A 186 -0.49 -17.30 -14.69
CA VAL A 186 -1.35 -16.29 -14.05
C VAL A 186 -2.14 -16.95 -12.93
#